data_AF-A0A7Z0MYK6-F1
#
_entry.id   AF-A0A7Z0MYK6-F1
#
_cell.length_a   1.000
_cell.length_b   1.000
_cell.length_c   1.000
_cell.angle_alpha   90.00
_cell.angle_beta   90.00
_cell.angle_gamma   90.00
#
_symmetry.space_group_name_H-M   'P 1'
#
loop_
_entity.id
_entity.type
_entity.pdbx_description
1 polymer ?
#
loop_
_entity_poly.entity_id
_entity_poly.type
_entity_poly.pdbx_seq_one_letter_code
_entity_poly.pdbx_strand_id
1 'polypeptide(L)'
;MRQMSKIYNLNDPGWGRGNNNGSEPPRRPKGDGPPDLDEVWRDFNNRLGSLFGRKTKRGGGGFGGGDNSGGGGLPQLPKSSPKMVGALVVVAVGLWLASGFLIVQEGQVAVVTKFGKYTKTLPPGLQWRLPYPIENHQMVNISQLRTFEVGFRGTARNKVLPESLMLTTDENIVDLQFVVQYRLNPTGAPDYLFKTSQPDESVRQASETAMREIVGKKPMDFVLYSGRTEVANEVQTLAQSILDRYQTGIQISTVAIQNVQPPEQVQAAFDDAVKAGQDRERQINEGNAYSNKVLPEAQGQVARMVQEAEGYRATVIGDAQGDTARFASVETEFAKAPAITRERMYLSTMQEILENSSKVMIDSQASNNMLYLPLDKIMQQAASPRGSSSASVESTTGAAAAATLPSKAASTPAKTRTPAAGGSTNSLLTSPYSR
;
A
#
# COMPACT_ATOMS: atom_id res chain seq x y z
N MET A 1 -10.47 -16.52 38.82
CA MET A 1 -11.45 -16.67 37.72
C MET A 1 -10.68 -17.28 36.55
N ARG A 2 -10.67 -18.61 36.37
CA ARG A 2 -11.63 -19.41 35.58
C ARG A 2 -12.11 -18.72 34.30
N GLN A 3 -11.68 -19.24 33.15
CA GLN A 3 -12.41 -19.52 31.89
C GLN A 3 -11.38 -19.53 30.74
N MET A 4 -11.03 -20.71 30.21
CA MET A 4 -11.60 -21.29 28.98
C MET A 4 -11.17 -20.57 27.70
N SER A 5 -10.25 -21.16 26.94
CA SER A 5 -10.54 -21.62 25.57
C SER A 5 -9.31 -22.28 24.96
N LYS A 6 -9.55 -23.46 24.39
CA LYS A 6 -8.61 -24.40 23.78
C LYS A 6 -9.21 -24.69 22.40
N ILE A 7 -8.33 -24.95 21.42
CA ILE A 7 -8.59 -25.64 20.13
C ILE A 7 -9.12 -24.69 19.04
N TYR A 8 -8.50 -24.58 17.85
CA TYR A 8 -8.43 -25.59 16.81
C TYR A 8 -7.04 -25.77 16.17
N ASN A 9 -6.47 -26.96 16.35
CA ASN A 9 -5.44 -27.53 15.49
C ASN A 9 -6.06 -28.75 14.81
N LEU A 10 -6.09 -28.74 13.49
CA LEU A 10 -6.94 -29.60 12.65
C LEU A 10 -6.07 -30.57 11.86
N ASN A 11 -5.43 -31.55 12.53
CA ASN A 11 -4.91 -32.76 11.87
C ASN A 11 -4.42 -33.79 12.91
N ASP A 12 -5.27 -34.74 13.33
CA ASP A 12 -4.79 -36.06 13.76
C ASP A 12 -5.95 -37.08 13.84
N PRO A 13 -5.99 -38.13 12.99
CA PRO A 13 -6.93 -39.23 13.14
C PRO A 13 -6.40 -40.24 14.18
N GLY A 14 -6.56 -39.91 15.45
CA GLY A 14 -6.26 -40.79 16.58
C GLY A 14 -7.30 -41.89 16.76
N TRP A 15 -7.15 -43.01 16.06
CA TRP A 15 -7.89 -44.24 16.33
C TRP A 15 -7.14 -45.12 17.34
N GLY A 16 -7.81 -45.41 18.45
CA GLY A 16 -7.56 -46.62 19.25
C GLY A 16 -6.89 -46.40 20.60
N ARG A 17 -7.71 -46.18 21.65
CA ARG A 17 -7.56 -46.86 22.96
C ARG A 17 -8.93 -46.98 23.62
N GLY A 18 -9.37 -48.22 23.82
CA GLY A 18 -10.59 -48.56 24.54
C GLY A 18 -10.39 -48.53 26.05
N ASN A 19 -11.49 -48.25 26.77
CA ASN A 19 -11.65 -48.63 28.17
C ASN A 19 -13.15 -48.79 28.54
N ASN A 20 -13.41 -49.74 29.44
CA ASN A 20 -14.62 -50.01 30.22
C ASN A 20 -15.80 -50.81 29.62
N ASN A 21 -15.77 -52.11 29.91
CA ASN A 21 -16.64 -52.86 30.84
C ASN A 21 -18.07 -52.32 31.12
N GLY A 22 -19.08 -53.16 30.81
CA GLY A 22 -20.48 -52.94 31.19
C GLY A 22 -21.43 -53.85 30.40
N SER A 23 -22.04 -54.82 31.08
CA SER A 23 -22.87 -55.92 30.61
C SER A 23 -24.30 -55.52 30.18
N GLU A 24 -24.67 -55.81 28.93
CA GLU A 24 -26.03 -56.14 28.43
C GLU A 24 -25.93 -56.48 26.93
N PRO A 25 -26.66 -57.50 26.38
CA PRO A 25 -26.57 -57.84 24.96
C PRO A 25 -27.67 -57.14 24.14
N PRO A 26 -27.35 -56.21 23.21
CA PRO A 26 -28.34 -55.73 22.26
C PRO A 26 -28.34 -56.63 21.01
N ARG A 27 -29.55 -57.10 20.68
CA ARG A 27 -29.92 -57.83 19.46
C ARG A 27 -29.51 -57.04 18.22
N ARG A 28 -28.84 -57.70 17.27
CA ARG A 28 -28.49 -57.14 15.95
C ARG A 28 -29.72 -57.23 15.02
N PRO A 29 -30.11 -56.14 14.34
CA PRO A 29 -31.09 -56.23 13.27
C PRO A 29 -30.46 -56.91 12.05
N LYS A 30 -31.25 -57.78 11.44
CA LYS A 30 -31.02 -58.48 10.19
C LYS A 30 -30.93 -57.45 9.05
N GLY A 31 -29.86 -57.44 8.28
CA GLY A 31 -29.67 -56.50 7.18
C GLY A 31 -28.54 -56.96 6.27
N ASP A 32 -28.90 -57.24 5.02
CA ASP A 32 -28.14 -57.85 3.94
C ASP A 32 -26.72 -57.30 3.75
N GLY A 33 -25.75 -58.22 3.70
CA GLY A 33 -24.43 -57.95 3.13
C GLY A 33 -24.54 -57.88 1.59
N PRO A 34 -23.83 -56.95 0.93
CA PRO A 34 -23.83 -56.85 -0.52
C PRO A 34 -23.18 -58.09 -1.18
N PRO A 35 -23.60 -58.44 -2.41
CA PRO A 35 -23.31 -59.71 -3.06
C PRO A 35 -21.80 -59.95 -3.21
N ASP A 36 -21.39 -61.18 -2.92
CA ASP A 36 -20.00 -61.64 -2.91
C ASP A 36 -19.28 -61.33 -4.21
N LEU A 37 -18.26 -60.47 -4.12
CA LEU A 37 -17.34 -60.15 -5.22
C LEU A 37 -16.58 -61.39 -5.71
N ASP A 38 -16.49 -62.44 -4.88
CA ASP A 38 -15.91 -63.74 -5.23
C ASP A 38 -16.79 -64.55 -6.20
N GLU A 39 -18.12 -64.43 -6.13
CA GLU A 39 -19.01 -65.06 -7.11
C GLU A 39 -18.93 -64.36 -8.46
N VAL A 40 -18.81 -63.03 -8.46
CA VAL A 40 -18.66 -62.23 -9.68
C VAL A 40 -17.31 -62.51 -10.36
N TRP A 41 -16.24 -62.69 -9.58
CA TRP A 41 -14.95 -63.10 -10.12
C TRP A 41 -15.02 -64.51 -10.72
N ARG A 42 -15.60 -65.47 -9.99
CA ARG A 42 -15.70 -66.85 -10.48
C ARG A 42 -16.52 -66.95 -11.76
N ASP A 43 -17.60 -66.19 -11.88
CA ASP A 43 -18.42 -66.13 -13.09
C ASP A 43 -17.71 -65.44 -14.26
N PHE A 44 -16.90 -64.42 -14.00
CA PHE A 44 -16.07 -63.79 -15.03
C PHE A 44 -15.03 -64.76 -15.59
N ASN A 45 -14.33 -65.49 -14.71
CA ASN A 45 -13.32 -66.48 -15.11
C ASN A 45 -13.94 -67.67 -15.86
N ASN A 46 -15.14 -68.11 -15.45
CA ASN A 46 -15.87 -69.18 -16.12
C ASN A 46 -16.38 -68.75 -17.51
N ARG A 47 -16.79 -67.50 -17.69
CA ARG A 47 -17.20 -66.96 -18.98
C ARG A 47 -16.01 -66.71 -19.91
N LEU A 48 -14.88 -66.23 -19.39
CA LEU A 48 -13.63 -66.05 -20.13
C LEU A 48 -13.07 -67.41 -20.60
N GLY A 49 -13.15 -68.44 -19.76
CA GLY A 49 -12.77 -69.81 -20.10
C GLY A 49 -13.68 -70.45 -21.16
N SER A 50 -14.97 -70.07 -21.23
CA SER A 50 -15.93 -70.59 -22.21
C SER A 50 -15.73 -70.04 -23.64
N LEU A 51 -15.14 -68.84 -23.77
CA LEU A 51 -14.85 -68.19 -25.05
C LEU A 51 -13.49 -68.63 -25.65
N PHE A 52 -12.57 -69.16 -24.83
CA PHE A 52 -11.24 -69.60 -25.26
C PHE A 52 -11.12 -71.13 -25.50
N GLY A 53 -12.24 -71.84 -25.52
CA GLY A 53 -12.39 -73.15 -26.16
C GLY A 53 -11.58 -74.31 -25.59
N ARG A 54 -12.23 -75.17 -24.78
CA ARG A 54 -12.03 -76.62 -24.88
C ARG A 54 -13.28 -77.39 -24.44
N LYS A 55 -13.71 -78.26 -25.35
CA LYS A 55 -14.78 -79.25 -25.22
C LYS A 55 -14.67 -80.04 -23.90
N THR A 56 -15.61 -79.87 -22.97
CA THR A 56 -15.79 -80.80 -21.84
C THR A 56 -16.92 -81.76 -22.15
N LYS A 57 -16.54 -83.01 -22.38
CA LYS A 57 -17.45 -84.14 -22.62
C LYS A 57 -18.14 -84.47 -21.30
N ARG A 58 -19.47 -84.47 -21.33
CA ARG A 58 -20.39 -84.82 -20.25
C ARG A 58 -20.34 -86.32 -19.95
N GLY A 59 -20.43 -86.66 -18.67
CA GLY A 59 -20.55 -88.02 -18.10
C GLY A 59 -19.34 -88.35 -17.21
N GLY A 60 -19.45 -88.77 -15.97
CA GLY A 60 -20.56 -89.17 -15.10
C GLY A 60 -19.94 -90.01 -13.97
N GLY A 61 -20.33 -89.76 -12.71
CA GLY A 61 -20.23 -90.64 -11.53
C GLY A 61 -18.90 -91.31 -11.14
N GLY A 62 -18.52 -91.22 -9.86
CA GLY A 62 -17.64 -92.22 -9.24
C GLY A 62 -16.79 -91.73 -8.07
N PHE A 63 -16.98 -92.37 -6.92
CA PHE A 63 -16.27 -92.25 -5.64
C PHE A 63 -14.79 -92.69 -5.67
N GLY A 64 -14.03 -92.27 -4.64
CA GLY A 64 -12.73 -92.82 -4.21
C GLY A 64 -11.55 -91.96 -4.72
N GLY A 65 -10.58 -91.52 -3.92
CA GLY A 65 -9.95 -92.11 -2.75
C GLY A 65 -8.46 -92.29 -3.07
N GLY A 66 -7.56 -91.85 -2.19
CA GLY A 66 -6.15 -92.28 -2.20
C GLY A 66 -5.12 -91.31 -2.81
N ASP A 67 -4.43 -90.64 -1.89
CA ASP A 67 -2.97 -90.65 -1.68
C ASP A 67 -1.96 -90.28 -2.80
N ASN A 68 -1.03 -89.45 -2.34
CA ASN A 68 0.41 -89.43 -2.56
C ASN A 68 1.06 -88.65 -3.71
N SER A 69 2.10 -87.95 -3.27
CA SER A 69 3.40 -87.76 -3.92
C SER A 69 3.48 -86.82 -5.13
N GLY A 70 3.99 -85.63 -4.83
CA GLY A 70 5.36 -85.29 -5.25
C GLY A 70 5.58 -85.02 -6.73
N GLY A 71 5.97 -83.79 -7.05
CA GLY A 71 6.59 -83.48 -8.33
C GLY A 71 6.57 -82.01 -8.63
N GLY A 72 7.70 -81.34 -8.35
CA GLY A 72 7.97 -80.01 -8.86
C GLY A 72 7.83 -80.00 -10.39
N GLY A 73 6.77 -79.36 -10.86
CA GLY A 73 6.55 -79.07 -12.26
C GLY A 73 6.74 -77.58 -12.48
N LEU A 74 7.82 -77.21 -13.18
CA LEU A 74 7.87 -75.91 -13.87
C LEU A 74 6.58 -75.77 -14.68
N PRO A 75 5.93 -74.59 -14.70
CA PRO A 75 4.73 -74.39 -15.50
C PRO A 75 5.08 -74.61 -16.97
N GLN A 76 4.57 -75.71 -17.53
CA GLN A 76 4.70 -76.02 -18.95
C GLN A 76 4.08 -74.90 -19.78
N LEU A 77 4.92 -74.21 -20.56
CA LEU A 77 4.48 -73.33 -21.63
C LEU A 77 3.59 -74.15 -22.59
N PRO A 78 2.34 -73.73 -22.84
CA PRO A 78 1.42 -74.47 -23.69
C PRO A 78 1.96 -74.55 -25.12
N LYS A 79 1.91 -75.76 -25.71
CA LYS A 79 2.30 -76.04 -27.10
C LYS A 79 1.69 -75.01 -28.05
N SER A 80 2.55 -74.16 -28.60
CA SER A 80 2.23 -72.99 -29.42
C SER A 80 1.65 -73.39 -30.77
N SER A 81 0.33 -73.26 -30.92
CA SER A 81 -0.25 -73.18 -32.27
C SER A 81 0.18 -71.83 -32.90
N PRO A 82 0.59 -71.78 -34.19
CA PRO A 82 1.03 -70.53 -34.82
C PRO A 82 -0.07 -69.45 -34.82
N LYS A 83 -1.34 -69.86 -34.76
CA LYS A 83 -2.50 -68.97 -34.61
C LYS A 83 -2.59 -68.31 -33.23
N MET A 84 -2.25 -69.04 -32.16
CA MET A 84 -2.22 -68.49 -30.79
C MET A 84 -1.04 -67.55 -30.59
N VAL A 85 0.13 -67.86 -31.17
CA VAL A 85 1.29 -66.95 -31.18
C VAL A 85 0.95 -65.66 -31.94
N GLY A 86 0.31 -65.75 -33.11
CA GLY A 86 -0.14 -64.59 -33.86
C GLY A 86 -1.13 -63.71 -33.08
N ALA A 87 -2.13 -64.31 -32.42
CA ALA A 87 -3.08 -63.59 -31.58
C ALA A 87 -2.39 -62.89 -30.39
N LEU A 88 -1.43 -63.55 -29.75
CA LEU A 88 -0.70 -63.01 -28.61
C LEU A 88 0.23 -61.85 -29.00
N VAL A 89 0.86 -61.93 -30.18
CA VAL A 89 1.66 -60.83 -30.75
C VAL A 89 0.77 -59.63 -31.08
N VAL A 90 -0.41 -59.84 -31.66
CA VAL A 90 -1.36 -58.74 -31.96
C VAL A 90 -1.83 -58.06 -30.67
N VAL A 91 -2.16 -58.83 -29.63
CA VAL A 91 -2.52 -58.27 -28.31
C VAL A 91 -1.35 -57.51 -27.68
N ALA A 92 -0.13 -58.05 -27.76
CA ALA A 92 1.07 -57.37 -27.25
C ALA A 92 1.35 -56.06 -27.99
N VAL A 93 1.20 -56.02 -29.32
CA VAL A 93 1.35 -54.80 -30.12
C VAL A 93 0.24 -53.79 -29.82
N GLY A 94 -1.00 -54.26 -29.63
CA GLY A 94 -2.11 -53.40 -29.21
C GLY A 94 -1.89 -52.76 -27.85
N LEU A 95 -1.45 -53.53 -26.85
CA LEU A 95 -1.08 -53.01 -25.53
C LEU A 95 0.14 -52.09 -25.60
N TRP A 96 1.11 -52.39 -26.46
CA TRP A 96 2.25 -51.53 -26.71
C TRP A 96 1.79 -50.18 -27.27
N LEU A 97 0.98 -50.14 -28.33
CA LEU A 97 0.44 -48.89 -28.89
C LEU A 97 -0.44 -48.11 -27.89
N ALA A 98 -1.21 -48.82 -27.05
CA ALA A 98 -2.01 -48.20 -25.99
C ALA A 98 -1.16 -47.57 -24.88
N SER A 99 0.04 -48.09 -24.62
CA SER A 99 0.98 -47.47 -23.66
C SER A 99 1.52 -46.11 -24.12
N GLY A 100 1.22 -45.71 -25.37
CA GLY A 100 1.53 -44.40 -25.93
C GLY A 100 0.60 -43.25 -25.50
N PHE A 101 -0.54 -43.55 -24.86
CA PHE A 101 -1.42 -42.50 -24.34
C PHE A 101 -0.81 -41.85 -23.10
N LEU A 102 -0.79 -40.52 -23.10
CA LEU A 102 -0.31 -39.71 -21.98
C LEU A 102 -1.30 -38.58 -21.69
N ILE A 103 -1.37 -38.19 -20.43
CA ILE A 103 -2.17 -37.04 -19.98
C ILE A 103 -1.18 -35.95 -19.58
N VAL A 104 -1.21 -34.84 -20.30
CA VAL A 104 -0.43 -33.64 -19.96
C VAL A 104 -1.31 -32.74 -19.10
N GLN A 105 -0.82 -32.37 -17.91
CA GLN A 105 -1.54 -31.48 -17.01
C GLN A 105 -1.59 -30.05 -17.56
N GLU A 106 -2.60 -29.29 -17.16
CA GLU A 106 -2.67 -27.85 -17.46
C GLU A 106 -1.45 -27.13 -16.86
N GLY A 107 -0.86 -26.21 -17.63
CA GLY A 107 0.37 -25.50 -17.24
C GLY A 107 1.67 -26.28 -17.48
N GLN A 108 1.60 -27.49 -18.02
CA GLN A 108 2.75 -28.26 -18.50
C GLN A 108 2.67 -28.49 -20.01
N VAL A 109 3.82 -28.68 -20.65
CA VAL A 109 3.91 -29.15 -22.04
C VAL A 109 4.84 -30.35 -22.10
N ALA A 110 4.51 -31.32 -22.95
CA ALA A 110 5.34 -32.48 -23.16
C ALA A 110 6.15 -32.29 -24.45
N VAL A 111 7.47 -32.18 -24.31
CA VAL A 111 8.40 -32.10 -25.43
C VAL A 111 8.77 -33.51 -25.84
N VAL A 112 8.42 -33.91 -27.06
CA VAL A 112 8.62 -35.26 -27.58
C VAL A 112 9.89 -35.30 -28.43
N THR A 113 10.76 -36.25 -28.10
CA THR A 113 11.97 -36.57 -28.85
C THR A 113 11.84 -37.94 -29.49
N LYS A 114 12.22 -38.06 -30.76
CA LYS A 114 12.27 -39.32 -31.50
C LYS A 114 13.74 -39.68 -31.72
N PHE A 115 14.17 -40.80 -31.15
CA PHE A 115 15.60 -41.20 -31.14
C PHE A 115 16.55 -40.06 -30.74
N GLY A 116 16.15 -39.23 -29.78
CA GLY A 116 16.93 -38.08 -29.30
C GLY A 116 16.78 -36.78 -30.08
N LYS A 117 16.11 -36.76 -31.25
CA LYS A 117 15.83 -35.53 -32.01
C LYS A 117 14.47 -34.95 -31.62
N TYR A 118 14.40 -33.64 -31.35
CA TYR A 118 13.13 -32.94 -31.16
C TYR A 118 12.21 -33.12 -32.37
N THR A 119 10.95 -33.49 -32.13
CA THR A 119 9.96 -33.72 -33.19
C THR A 119 8.73 -32.83 -33.05
N LYS A 120 8.09 -32.86 -31.87
CA LYS A 120 6.84 -32.12 -31.62
C LYS A 120 6.69 -31.79 -30.14
N THR A 121 5.98 -30.70 -29.86
CA THR A 121 5.55 -30.33 -28.51
C THR A 121 4.06 -30.58 -28.40
N LEU A 122 3.64 -31.31 -27.37
CA LEU A 122 2.25 -31.67 -27.12
C LEU A 122 1.64 -30.71 -26.09
N PRO A 123 0.50 -30.07 -26.39
CA PRO A 123 -0.20 -29.19 -25.46
C PRO A 123 -0.88 -29.98 -24.32
N PRO A 124 -1.39 -29.30 -23.28
CA PRO A 124 -2.19 -29.92 -22.22
C PRO A 124 -3.36 -30.77 -22.75
N GLY A 125 -3.67 -31.86 -22.05
CA GLY A 125 -4.77 -32.77 -22.39
C GLY A 125 -4.33 -34.22 -22.66
N LEU A 126 -5.28 -35.04 -23.12
CA LEU A 126 -5.01 -36.41 -23.54
C LEU A 126 -4.31 -36.40 -24.90
N GLN A 127 -3.07 -36.85 -24.90
CA GLN A 127 -2.21 -36.84 -26.08
C GLN A 127 -1.68 -38.26 -26.35
N TRP A 128 -1.35 -38.52 -27.60
CA TRP A 128 -0.83 -39.82 -28.01
C TRP A 128 0.55 -39.68 -28.66
N ARG A 129 1.48 -40.52 -28.22
CA ARG A 129 2.83 -40.63 -28.77
C ARG A 129 3.16 -42.08 -29.10
N LEU A 130 4.21 -42.29 -29.89
CA LEU A 130 4.73 -43.63 -30.09
C LEU A 130 5.31 -44.16 -28.76
N PRO A 131 5.08 -45.43 -28.41
CA PRO A 131 5.60 -46.00 -27.18
C PRO A 131 7.12 -46.13 -27.20
N TYR A 132 7.71 -46.32 -26.03
CA TYR A 132 9.14 -46.62 -25.90
C TYR A 132 9.48 -47.88 -26.71
N PRO A 133 10.58 -47.92 -27.51
CA PRO A 133 11.76 -47.05 -27.51
C PRO A 133 11.82 -45.95 -28.60
N ILE A 134 10.76 -45.76 -29.38
CA ILE A 134 10.83 -44.88 -30.58
C ILE A 134 10.78 -43.40 -30.18
N GLU A 135 9.83 -43.04 -29.32
CA GLU A 135 9.63 -41.67 -28.83
C GLU A 135 9.74 -41.63 -27.29
N ASN A 136 10.46 -40.62 -26.81
CA ASN A 136 10.57 -40.22 -25.41
C ASN A 136 9.87 -38.87 -25.20
N HIS A 137 9.44 -38.60 -23.98
CA HIS A 137 8.81 -37.33 -23.64
C HIS A 137 9.43 -36.76 -22.37
N GLN A 138 9.52 -35.44 -22.31
CA GLN A 138 9.92 -34.70 -21.11
C GLN A 138 8.86 -33.63 -20.84
N MET A 139 8.32 -33.63 -19.62
CA MET A 139 7.33 -32.64 -19.20
C MET A 139 8.05 -31.41 -18.65
N VAL A 140 7.64 -30.23 -19.10
CA VAL A 140 8.19 -28.96 -18.64
C VAL A 140 7.05 -28.07 -18.16
N ASN A 141 7.22 -27.47 -16.98
CA ASN A 141 6.25 -26.54 -16.42
C ASN A 141 6.43 -25.14 -17.01
N ILE A 142 5.39 -24.68 -17.74
CA ILE A 142 5.33 -23.38 -18.42
C ILE A 142 4.57 -22.33 -17.61
N SER A 143 3.60 -22.73 -16.78
CA SER A 143 2.78 -21.79 -16.00
C SER A 143 3.45 -21.36 -14.70
N GLN A 144 4.42 -22.11 -14.20
CA GLN A 144 5.14 -21.79 -12.98
C GLN A 144 5.97 -20.52 -13.15
N LEU A 145 5.61 -19.50 -12.36
CA LEU A 145 6.40 -18.29 -12.23
C LEU A 145 7.64 -18.61 -11.37
N ARG A 146 8.80 -18.54 -12.00
CA ARG A 146 10.10 -18.72 -11.35
C ARG A 146 10.62 -17.34 -10.97
N THR A 147 11.26 -17.27 -9.82
CA THR A 147 11.78 -16.03 -9.27
C THR A 147 13.29 -16.17 -9.10
N PHE A 148 14.03 -15.17 -9.56
CA PHE A 148 15.47 -15.11 -9.38
C PHE A 148 15.85 -13.82 -8.63
N GLU A 149 16.64 -13.95 -7.58
CA GLU A 149 17.13 -12.84 -6.75
C GLU A 149 18.55 -12.48 -7.16
N VAL A 150 18.78 -11.21 -7.50
CA VAL A 150 20.11 -10.69 -7.88
C VAL A 150 20.57 -9.69 -6.83
N GLY A 151 21.80 -9.84 -6.35
CA GLY A 151 22.38 -8.96 -5.33
C GLY A 151 22.11 -9.37 -3.88
N PHE A 152 21.31 -10.41 -3.65
CA PHE A 152 21.11 -11.01 -2.33
C PHE A 152 20.75 -12.50 -2.42
N ARG A 153 20.74 -13.19 -1.28
CA ARG A 153 20.33 -14.60 -1.17
C ARG A 153 19.36 -14.80 -0.02
N GLY A 154 18.09 -15.05 -0.33
CA GLY A 154 17.03 -15.42 0.61
C GLY A 154 16.49 -14.26 1.44
N THR A 155 17.35 -13.57 2.19
CA THR A 155 16.97 -12.34 2.91
C THR A 155 17.77 -11.17 2.39
N ALA A 156 17.16 -9.98 2.37
CA ALA A 156 17.80 -8.73 1.95
C ALA A 156 19.05 -8.34 2.76
N ARG A 157 19.30 -9.02 3.90
CA ARG A 157 20.51 -8.86 4.72
C ARG A 157 21.72 -9.64 4.19
N ASN A 158 21.50 -10.75 3.49
CA ASN A 158 22.57 -11.54 2.89
C ASN A 158 22.90 -11.01 1.51
N LYS A 159 23.68 -9.93 1.47
CA LYS A 159 24.07 -9.22 0.25
C LYS A 159 25.16 -9.96 -0.51
N VAL A 160 25.09 -9.91 -1.84
CA VAL A 160 26.13 -10.41 -2.75
C VAL A 160 26.73 -9.22 -3.49
N LEU A 161 27.76 -8.63 -2.89
CA LEU A 161 28.35 -7.37 -3.35
C LEU A 161 28.76 -7.34 -4.84
N PRO A 162 29.36 -8.41 -5.42
CA PRO A 162 29.72 -8.39 -6.84
C PRO A 162 28.52 -8.26 -7.80
N GLU A 163 27.34 -8.70 -7.36
CA GLU A 163 26.11 -8.65 -8.16
C GLU A 163 25.32 -7.36 -7.91
N SER A 164 25.40 -6.80 -6.70
CA SER A 164 24.58 -5.65 -6.30
C SER A 164 25.24 -4.30 -6.57
N LEU A 165 26.57 -4.22 -6.58
CA LEU A 165 27.30 -2.97 -6.81
C LEU A 165 27.32 -2.62 -8.31
N MET A 166 26.81 -1.42 -8.63
CA MET A 166 26.75 -0.90 -9.99
C MET A 166 27.25 0.55 -10.04
N LEU A 167 27.88 0.92 -11.15
CA LEU A 167 28.33 2.27 -11.42
C LEU A 167 27.29 3.01 -12.26
N THR A 168 26.91 4.21 -11.84
CA THR A 168 25.98 5.09 -12.56
C THR A 168 26.71 6.02 -13.53
N THR A 169 25.98 6.79 -14.34
CA THR A 169 26.57 7.71 -15.32
C THR A 169 27.43 8.81 -14.69
N ASP A 170 27.09 9.22 -13.47
CA ASP A 170 27.76 10.25 -12.67
C ASP A 170 28.89 9.69 -11.80
N GLU A 171 29.45 8.52 -12.18
CA GLU A 171 30.60 7.87 -11.51
C GLU A 171 30.34 7.49 -10.04
N ASN A 172 29.07 7.44 -9.64
CA ASN A 172 28.67 7.02 -8.30
C ASN A 172 28.40 5.51 -8.26
N ILE A 173 28.75 4.88 -7.15
CA ILE A 173 28.46 3.46 -6.92
C ILE A 173 27.15 3.35 -6.17
N VAL A 174 26.26 2.45 -6.59
CA VAL A 174 25.00 2.13 -5.93
C VAL A 174 24.92 0.64 -5.61
N ASP A 175 24.39 0.29 -4.44
CA ASP A 175 24.02 -1.06 -4.03
C ASP A 175 22.55 -1.30 -4.39
N LEU A 176 22.33 -2.14 -5.42
CA LEU A 176 21.02 -2.36 -6.02
C LEU A 176 20.62 -3.84 -5.90
N GLN A 177 19.45 -4.07 -5.30
CA GLN A 177 18.86 -5.39 -5.12
C GLN A 177 17.56 -5.46 -5.90
N PHE A 178 17.43 -6.49 -6.75
CA PHE A 178 16.26 -6.66 -7.58
C PHE A 178 15.93 -8.13 -7.79
N VAL A 179 14.69 -8.35 -8.19
CA VAL A 179 14.14 -9.67 -8.42
C VAL A 179 13.54 -9.74 -9.80
N VAL A 180 13.82 -10.85 -10.48
CA VAL A 180 13.32 -11.13 -11.82
C VAL A 180 12.35 -12.28 -11.74
N GLN A 181 11.12 -12.03 -12.18
CA GLN A 181 10.10 -13.05 -12.31
C GLN A 181 9.98 -13.43 -13.77
N TYR A 182 10.10 -14.72 -14.06
CA TYR A 182 10.05 -15.24 -15.42
C TYR A 182 9.25 -16.54 -15.48
N ARG A 183 8.75 -16.82 -16.67
CA ARG A 183 8.04 -18.06 -17.00
C ARG A 183 8.50 -18.55 -18.37
N LEU A 184 8.23 -19.81 -18.69
CA LEU A 184 8.56 -20.33 -20.02
C LEU A 184 7.45 -19.98 -21.00
N ASN A 185 7.83 -19.60 -22.22
CA ASN A 185 6.88 -19.50 -23.31
C ASN A 185 6.37 -20.89 -23.69
N PRO A 186 5.07 -21.08 -23.97
CA PRO A 186 4.53 -22.37 -24.39
C PRO A 186 5.21 -22.93 -25.65
N THR A 187 5.62 -22.05 -26.56
CA THR A 187 6.35 -22.39 -27.79
C THR A 187 7.87 -22.53 -27.58
N GLY A 188 8.39 -22.03 -26.46
CA GLY A 188 9.81 -21.99 -26.12
C GLY A 188 10.31 -23.18 -25.29
N ALA A 189 9.44 -24.11 -24.89
CA ALA A 189 9.84 -25.32 -24.16
C ALA A 189 10.94 -26.18 -24.85
N PRO A 190 10.94 -26.40 -26.18
CA PRO A 190 12.05 -27.13 -26.82
C PRO A 190 13.36 -26.34 -26.78
N ASP A 191 13.28 -25.02 -26.88
CA ASP A 191 14.42 -24.11 -26.86
C ASP A 191 15.09 -24.12 -25.47
N TYR A 192 14.28 -24.09 -24.41
CA TYR A 192 14.73 -24.22 -23.03
C TYR A 192 15.49 -25.52 -22.74
N LEU A 193 15.08 -26.64 -23.35
CA LEU A 193 15.70 -27.95 -23.11
C LEU A 193 16.94 -28.21 -23.96
N PHE A 194 16.99 -27.71 -25.20
CA PHE A 194 17.97 -28.19 -26.18
C PHE A 194 18.92 -27.12 -26.72
N LYS A 195 18.58 -25.82 -26.65
CA LYS A 195 19.44 -24.77 -27.21
C LYS A 195 20.47 -24.24 -26.23
N THR A 196 20.16 -24.25 -24.93
CA THR A 196 21.03 -23.72 -23.88
C THR A 196 21.26 -24.76 -22.80
N SER A 197 22.51 -24.91 -22.35
CA SER A 197 22.89 -25.90 -21.32
C SER A 197 22.34 -25.54 -19.92
N GLN A 198 22.35 -24.25 -19.57
CA GLN A 198 21.87 -23.74 -18.27
C GLN A 198 20.96 -22.52 -18.49
N PRO A 199 19.70 -22.74 -18.89
CA PRO A 199 18.78 -21.66 -19.24
C PRO A 199 18.43 -20.76 -18.04
N ASP A 200 18.30 -21.33 -16.84
CA ASP A 200 17.99 -20.55 -15.63
C ASP A 200 19.14 -19.59 -15.25
N GLU A 201 20.39 -20.02 -15.43
CA GLU A 201 21.58 -19.17 -15.19
C GLU A 201 21.70 -18.07 -16.25
N SER A 202 21.26 -18.35 -17.49
CA SER A 202 21.22 -17.33 -18.55
C SER A 202 20.28 -16.19 -18.21
N VAL A 203 19.18 -16.44 -17.50
CA VAL A 203 18.28 -15.37 -17.00
C VAL A 203 19.02 -14.47 -16.00
N ARG A 204 19.77 -15.06 -15.06
CA ARG A 204 20.58 -14.30 -14.10
C ARG A 204 21.57 -13.39 -14.81
N GLN A 205 22.38 -13.95 -15.70
CA GLN A 205 23.44 -13.22 -16.41
C GLN A 205 22.86 -12.14 -17.33
N ALA A 206 21.79 -12.44 -18.07
CA ALA A 206 21.11 -11.47 -18.93
C ALA A 206 20.53 -10.31 -18.11
N SER A 207 19.92 -10.60 -16.96
CA SER A 207 19.32 -9.60 -16.10
C SER A 207 20.37 -8.73 -15.39
N GLU A 208 21.46 -9.32 -14.91
CA GLU A 208 22.60 -8.57 -14.34
C GLU A 208 23.21 -7.63 -15.39
N THR A 209 23.44 -8.14 -16.61
CA THR A 209 23.99 -7.36 -17.71
C THR A 209 23.06 -6.22 -18.10
N ALA A 210 21.77 -6.49 -18.26
CA ALA A 210 20.78 -5.49 -18.61
C ALA A 210 20.65 -4.41 -17.52
N MET A 211 20.58 -4.79 -16.25
CA MET A 211 20.53 -3.84 -15.14
C MET A 211 21.80 -2.98 -15.10
N ARG A 212 22.99 -3.58 -15.23
CA ARG A 212 24.26 -2.84 -15.24
C ARG A 212 24.36 -1.87 -16.42
N GLU A 213 23.86 -2.25 -17.60
CA GLU A 213 23.83 -1.36 -18.77
C GLU A 213 22.87 -0.18 -18.58
N ILE A 214 21.65 -0.41 -18.09
CA ILE A 214 20.65 0.65 -17.90
C ILE A 214 21.07 1.60 -16.77
N VAL A 215 21.51 1.06 -15.63
CA VAL A 215 21.99 1.87 -14.49
C VAL A 215 23.20 2.71 -14.90
N GLY A 216 24.12 2.17 -15.71
CA GLY A 216 25.26 2.92 -16.24
C GLY A 216 24.90 4.09 -17.17
N LYS A 217 23.67 4.14 -17.69
CA LYS A 217 23.15 5.22 -18.56
C LYS A 217 22.28 6.24 -17.82
N LYS A 218 22.05 6.06 -16.51
CA LYS A 218 21.22 6.96 -15.70
C LYS A 218 22.05 7.52 -14.53
N PRO A 219 21.75 8.75 -14.06
CA PRO A 219 22.39 9.32 -12.88
C PRO A 219 21.89 8.65 -11.59
N MET A 220 22.71 8.68 -10.54
CA MET A 220 22.41 8.05 -9.25
C MET A 220 21.07 8.51 -8.65
N ASP A 221 20.82 9.82 -8.62
CA ASP A 221 19.61 10.41 -8.04
C ASP A 221 18.32 9.88 -8.70
N PHE A 222 18.37 9.68 -10.02
CA PHE A 222 17.26 9.10 -10.78
C PHE A 222 17.03 7.64 -10.39
N VAL A 223 18.08 6.84 -10.28
CA VAL A 223 17.98 5.41 -9.92
C VAL A 223 17.50 5.24 -8.46
N LEU A 224 17.89 6.16 -7.56
CA LEU A 224 17.52 6.12 -6.15
C LEU A 224 16.06 6.53 -5.89
N TYR A 225 15.55 7.62 -6.49
CA TYR A 225 14.29 8.22 -6.04
C TYR A 225 13.13 8.11 -7.03
N SER A 226 13.33 8.50 -8.29
CA SER A 226 12.23 8.75 -9.24
C SER A 226 12.08 7.68 -10.31
N GLY A 227 13.19 7.09 -10.76
CA GLY A 227 13.28 6.27 -11.96
C GLY A 227 13.12 4.76 -11.79
N ARG A 228 12.87 4.25 -10.58
CA ARG A 228 12.90 2.79 -10.30
C ARG A 228 11.99 1.97 -11.24
N THR A 229 10.77 2.45 -11.47
CA THR A 229 9.81 1.76 -12.36
C THR A 229 10.23 1.86 -13.83
N GLU A 230 10.77 2.99 -14.26
CA GLU A 230 11.25 3.19 -15.63
C GLU A 230 12.46 2.28 -15.90
N VAL A 231 13.45 2.28 -15.00
CA VAL A 231 14.63 1.41 -15.07
C VAL A 231 14.20 -0.05 -15.11
N ALA A 232 13.27 -0.49 -14.26
CA ALA A 232 12.76 -1.86 -14.25
C ALA A 232 12.15 -2.28 -15.60
N ASN A 233 11.37 -1.39 -16.25
CA ASN A 233 10.75 -1.66 -17.54
C ASN A 233 11.78 -1.70 -18.69
N GLU A 234 12.75 -0.79 -18.68
CA GLU A 234 13.86 -0.78 -19.64
C GLU A 234 14.69 -2.06 -19.51
N VAL A 235 15.00 -2.48 -18.27
CA VAL A 235 15.74 -3.72 -17.98
C VAL A 235 14.94 -4.95 -18.41
N GLN A 236 13.64 -5.00 -18.17
CA GLN A 236 12.80 -6.09 -18.65
C GLN A 236 12.89 -6.24 -20.17
N THR A 237 12.81 -5.12 -20.90
CA THR A 237 12.84 -5.10 -22.36
C THR A 237 14.21 -5.55 -22.89
N LEU A 238 15.29 -5.01 -22.30
CA LEU A 238 16.66 -5.34 -22.69
C LEU A 238 17.00 -6.80 -22.36
N ALA A 239 16.68 -7.26 -21.14
CA ALA A 239 16.92 -8.63 -20.72
C ALA A 239 16.13 -9.63 -21.58
N GLN A 240 14.88 -9.32 -21.97
CA GLN A 240 14.11 -10.14 -22.91
C GLN A 240 14.83 -10.21 -24.27
N SER A 241 15.32 -9.09 -24.79
CA SER A 241 16.03 -9.08 -26.08
C SER A 241 17.31 -9.92 -26.08
N ILE A 242 18.01 -9.99 -24.95
CA ILE A 242 19.20 -10.84 -24.75
C ILE A 242 18.79 -12.32 -24.73
N LEU A 243 17.74 -12.66 -23.97
CA LEU A 243 17.23 -14.03 -23.86
C LEU A 243 16.64 -14.56 -25.17
N ASP A 244 16.02 -13.70 -25.97
CA ASP A 244 15.51 -14.00 -27.30
C ASP A 244 16.66 -14.28 -28.28
N ARG A 245 17.75 -13.51 -28.19
CA ARG A 245 18.96 -13.74 -29.01
C ARG A 245 19.60 -15.10 -28.71
N TYR A 246 19.62 -15.51 -27.44
CA TYR A 246 20.11 -16.83 -27.03
C TYR A 246 19.07 -17.94 -27.24
N GLN A 247 17.87 -17.61 -27.69
CA GLN A 247 16.79 -18.56 -27.96
C GLN A 247 16.56 -19.47 -26.75
N THR A 248 16.42 -18.89 -25.57
CA THR A 248 16.21 -19.63 -24.32
C THR A 248 14.78 -20.11 -24.13
N GLY A 249 13.83 -19.55 -24.89
CA GLY A 249 12.40 -19.87 -24.75
C GLY A 249 11.75 -19.31 -23.49
N ILE A 250 12.43 -18.41 -22.77
CA ILE A 250 11.99 -17.79 -21.52
C ILE A 250 11.34 -16.44 -21.80
N GLN A 251 10.28 -16.13 -21.05
CA GLN A 251 9.63 -14.83 -21.02
C GLN A 251 9.77 -14.20 -19.63
N ILE A 252 10.37 -13.02 -19.59
CA ILE A 252 10.42 -12.19 -18.37
C ILE A 252 9.04 -11.56 -18.17
N SER A 253 8.44 -11.86 -17.02
CA SER A 253 7.12 -11.32 -16.64
C SER A 253 7.26 -9.95 -15.99
N THR A 254 8.16 -9.82 -15.03
CA THR A 254 8.37 -8.56 -14.30
C THR A 254 9.78 -8.52 -13.72
N VAL A 255 10.39 -7.33 -13.76
CA VAL A 255 11.60 -7.00 -12.99
C VAL A 255 11.17 -6.04 -11.88
N ALA A 256 11.52 -6.35 -10.64
CA ALA A 256 11.16 -5.55 -9.48
C ALA A 256 12.41 -5.17 -8.69
N ILE A 257 12.69 -3.86 -8.62
CA ILE A 257 13.78 -3.33 -7.80
C ILE A 257 13.29 -3.26 -6.35
N GLN A 258 13.91 -4.03 -5.45
CA GLN A 258 13.51 -4.10 -4.05
C GLN A 258 14.16 -2.99 -3.22
N ASN A 259 15.47 -2.82 -3.37
CA ASN A 259 16.23 -1.87 -2.59
C ASN A 259 17.33 -1.22 -3.45
N VAL A 260 17.51 0.09 -3.29
CA VAL A 260 18.60 0.85 -3.93
C VAL A 260 19.13 1.80 -2.88
N GLN A 261 20.41 1.70 -2.56
CA GLN A 261 21.06 2.56 -1.57
C GLN A 261 22.51 2.88 -1.99
N PRO A 262 23.09 3.95 -1.46
CA PRO A 262 24.54 4.12 -1.49
C PRO A 262 25.25 2.97 -0.75
N PRO A 263 26.53 2.68 -1.07
CA PRO A 263 27.33 1.70 -0.34
C PRO A 263 27.42 2.04 1.15
N GLU A 264 27.42 1.00 1.99
CA GLU A 264 27.43 1.16 3.45
C GLU A 264 28.63 1.97 3.95
N GLN A 265 29.77 1.96 3.23
CA GLN A 265 30.95 2.72 3.63
C GLN A 265 30.76 4.24 3.53
N VAL A 266 29.86 4.72 2.65
CA VAL A 266 29.64 6.15 2.39
C VAL A 266 28.27 6.64 2.83
N GLN A 267 27.40 5.73 3.27
CA GLN A 267 26.01 6.03 3.64
C GLN A 267 25.92 7.13 4.70
N ALA A 268 26.74 7.06 5.77
CA ALA A 268 26.71 8.06 6.84
C ALA A 268 27.08 9.48 6.34
N ALA A 269 28.05 9.59 5.42
CA ALA A 269 28.45 10.87 4.83
C ALA A 269 27.39 11.40 3.86
N PHE A 270 26.73 10.51 3.12
CA PHE A 270 25.64 10.86 2.22
C PHE A 270 24.42 11.39 3.00
N ASP A 271 24.03 10.69 4.06
CA ASP A 271 22.94 11.09 4.94
C ASP A 271 23.22 12.46 5.60
N ASP A 272 24.47 12.72 5.99
CA ASP A 272 24.88 14.02 6.52
C ASP A 272 24.80 15.12 5.47
N ALA A 273 25.24 14.87 4.23
CA ALA A 273 25.13 15.83 3.13
C ALA A 273 23.66 16.16 2.78
N VAL A 274 22.79 15.15 2.75
CA VAL A 274 21.34 15.34 2.54
C VAL A 274 20.74 16.15 3.68
N LYS A 275 21.09 15.82 4.93
CA LYS A 275 20.64 16.56 6.12
C LYS A 275 21.11 18.02 6.08
N ALA A 276 22.37 18.27 5.74
CA ALA A 276 22.90 19.61 5.60
C ALA A 276 22.19 20.40 4.48
N GLY A 277 21.86 19.74 3.37
CA GLY A 277 21.06 20.34 2.29
C GLY A 277 19.65 20.72 2.76
N GLN A 278 18.98 19.85 3.52
CA GLN A 278 17.68 20.14 4.12
C GLN A 278 17.76 21.27 5.16
N ASP A 279 18.80 21.29 5.99
CA ASP A 279 19.03 22.34 6.97
C ASP A 279 19.29 23.70 6.31
N ARG A 280 20.03 23.72 5.19
CA ARG A 280 20.23 24.92 4.37
C ARG A 280 18.89 25.44 3.84
N GLU A 281 18.10 24.57 3.22
CA GLU A 281 16.81 24.95 2.65
C GLU A 281 15.84 25.44 3.75
N ARG A 282 15.84 24.77 4.91
CA ARG A 282 15.08 25.19 6.08
C ARG A 282 15.49 26.58 6.56
N GLN A 283 16.79 26.85 6.71
CA GLN A 283 17.30 28.16 7.14
C GLN A 283 16.95 29.28 6.15
N ILE A 284 17.04 29.01 4.84
CA ILE A 284 16.61 29.96 3.80
C ILE A 284 15.12 30.28 3.96
N ASN A 285 14.28 29.25 4.16
CA ASN A 285 12.85 29.42 4.33
C ASN A 285 12.48 30.12 5.65
N GLU A 286 13.18 29.85 6.75
CA GLU A 286 13.03 30.56 8.03
C GLU A 286 13.43 32.04 7.89
N GLY A 287 14.53 32.34 7.18
CA GLY A 287 14.97 33.71 6.89
C GLY A 287 13.96 34.47 6.04
N ASN A 288 13.42 33.84 4.99
CA ASN A 288 12.36 34.40 4.16
C ASN A 288 11.07 34.60 4.95
N ALA A 289 10.70 33.66 5.82
CA ALA A 289 9.54 33.82 6.70
C ALA A 289 9.72 34.99 7.68
N TYR A 290 10.91 35.16 8.24
CA TYR A 290 11.23 36.26 9.14
C TYR A 290 11.16 37.62 8.42
N SER A 291 11.75 37.76 7.24
CA SER A 291 11.68 39.00 6.46
C SER A 291 10.25 39.34 6.05
N ASN A 292 9.49 38.33 5.60
CA ASN A 292 8.08 38.47 5.25
C ASN A 292 7.18 38.77 6.46
N LYS A 293 7.64 38.52 7.69
CA LYS A 293 6.93 38.89 8.92
C LYS A 293 7.27 40.30 9.38
N VAL A 294 8.56 40.62 9.50
CA VAL A 294 9.02 41.87 10.09
C VAL A 294 8.68 43.08 9.22
N LEU A 295 8.81 42.95 7.89
CA LEU A 295 8.58 44.09 7.00
C LEU A 295 7.11 44.58 7.03
N PRO A 296 6.08 43.71 6.90
CA PRO A 296 4.68 44.13 7.06
C PRO A 296 4.34 44.58 8.48
N GLU A 297 4.89 43.95 9.51
CA GLU A 297 4.67 44.39 10.90
C GLU A 297 5.21 45.80 11.14
N ALA A 298 6.40 46.11 10.63
CA ALA A 298 6.99 47.45 10.71
C ALA A 298 6.18 48.48 9.90
N GLN A 299 5.75 48.13 8.68
CA GLN A 299 4.87 49.00 7.89
C GLN A 299 3.53 49.26 8.60
N GLY A 300 2.96 48.24 9.24
CA GLY A 300 1.75 48.38 10.05
C GLY A 300 1.96 49.26 11.28
N GLN A 301 3.12 49.19 11.93
CA GLN A 301 3.48 50.09 13.03
C GLN A 301 3.60 51.54 12.57
N VAL A 302 4.27 51.79 11.44
CA VAL A 302 4.39 53.13 10.86
C VAL A 302 3.01 53.68 10.49
N ALA A 303 2.19 52.90 9.79
CA ALA A 303 0.84 53.31 9.44
C ALA A 303 -0.02 53.58 10.68
N ARG A 304 0.07 52.77 11.73
CA ARG A 304 -0.63 53.03 12.99
C ARG A 304 -0.17 54.34 13.64
N MET A 305 1.15 54.59 13.70
CA MET A 305 1.70 55.81 14.30
C MET A 305 1.26 57.08 13.57
N VAL A 306 1.26 57.05 12.23
CA VAL A 306 0.76 58.17 11.42
C VAL A 306 -0.72 58.42 11.69
N GLN A 307 -1.52 57.35 11.78
CA GLN A 307 -2.96 57.45 11.96
C GLN A 307 -3.32 57.92 13.37
N GLU A 308 -2.56 57.51 14.38
CA GLU A 308 -2.67 58.03 15.75
C GLU A 308 -2.32 59.52 15.80
N ALA A 309 -1.26 59.95 15.10
CA ALA A 309 -0.88 61.35 15.01
C ALA A 309 -1.92 62.21 14.27
N GLU A 310 -2.49 61.70 13.18
CA GLU A 310 -3.58 62.34 12.44
C GLU A 310 -4.85 62.42 13.30
N GLY A 311 -5.17 61.34 14.03
CA GLY A 311 -6.27 61.31 15.00
C GLY A 311 -6.10 62.36 16.09
N TYR A 312 -4.92 62.43 16.71
CA TYR A 312 -4.61 63.44 17.73
C TYR A 312 -4.71 64.87 17.17
N ARG A 313 -4.17 65.11 15.97
CA ARG A 313 -4.30 66.41 15.29
C ARG A 313 -5.77 66.77 15.06
N ALA A 314 -6.58 65.82 14.60
CA ALA A 314 -8.00 66.03 14.36
C ALA A 314 -8.74 66.33 15.67
N THR A 315 -8.41 65.65 16.77
CA THR A 315 -8.95 65.93 18.11
C THR A 315 -8.59 67.35 18.56
N VAL A 316 -7.31 67.75 18.50
CA VAL A 316 -6.88 69.09 18.92
C VAL A 316 -7.56 70.20 18.09
N ILE A 317 -7.68 70.01 16.78
CA ILE A 317 -8.38 70.96 15.92
C ILE A 317 -9.88 70.98 16.24
N GLY A 318 -10.50 69.81 16.44
CA GLY A 318 -11.91 69.67 16.78
C GLY A 318 -12.25 70.34 18.11
N ASP A 319 -11.43 70.11 19.13
CA ASP A 319 -11.57 70.73 20.46
C ASP A 319 -11.42 72.25 20.37
N ALA A 320 -10.39 72.75 19.68
CA ALA A 320 -10.18 74.18 19.51
C ALA A 320 -11.33 74.86 18.74
N GLN A 321 -11.86 74.22 17.70
CA GLN A 321 -13.03 74.71 16.96
C GLN A 321 -14.30 74.67 17.82
N GLY A 322 -14.50 73.59 18.58
CA GLY A 322 -15.60 73.43 19.52
C GLY A 322 -15.59 74.51 20.62
N ASP A 323 -14.43 74.74 21.23
CA ASP A 323 -14.22 75.78 22.24
C ASP A 323 -14.43 77.17 21.68
N THR A 324 -13.95 77.45 20.46
CA THR A 324 -14.15 78.73 19.78
C THR A 324 -15.63 78.96 19.47
N ALA A 325 -16.32 77.95 18.93
CA ALA A 325 -17.76 78.04 18.64
C ALA A 325 -18.58 78.25 19.93
N ARG A 326 -18.22 77.52 21.00
CA ARG A 326 -18.80 77.70 22.34
C ARG A 326 -18.57 79.12 22.83
N PHE A 327 -17.33 79.63 22.77
CA PHE A 327 -17.00 81.00 23.19
C PHE A 327 -17.79 82.05 22.41
N ALA A 328 -17.83 81.95 21.08
CA ALA A 328 -18.56 82.88 20.22
C ALA A 328 -20.06 82.90 20.55
N SER A 329 -20.68 81.73 20.75
CA SER A 329 -22.10 81.66 21.15
C SER A 329 -22.35 82.37 22.48
N VAL A 330 -21.45 82.15 23.45
CA VAL A 330 -21.50 82.77 24.77
C VAL A 330 -21.28 84.29 24.70
N GLU A 331 -20.32 84.76 23.90
CA GLU A 331 -20.04 86.18 23.69
C GLU A 331 -21.27 86.92 23.16
N THR A 332 -21.97 86.33 22.17
CA THR A 332 -23.16 86.95 21.59
C THR A 332 -24.28 87.15 22.60
N GLU A 333 -24.45 86.22 23.54
CA GLU A 333 -25.43 86.34 24.63
C GLU A 333 -24.96 87.29 25.73
N PHE A 334 -23.66 87.28 26.05
CA PHE A 334 -23.05 88.20 27.01
C PHE A 334 -23.22 89.66 26.57
N ALA A 335 -23.07 89.94 25.27
CA ALA A 335 -23.26 91.28 24.70
C ALA A 335 -24.70 91.81 24.87
N LYS A 336 -25.72 90.93 24.90
CA LYS A 336 -27.12 91.32 25.13
C LYS A 336 -27.39 91.62 26.61
N ALA A 337 -26.84 90.83 27.52
CA ALA A 337 -27.09 90.96 28.97
C ALA A 337 -25.86 90.57 29.82
N PRO A 338 -24.97 91.54 30.12
CA PRO A 338 -23.69 91.24 30.77
C PRO A 338 -23.81 90.79 32.24
N ALA A 339 -24.71 91.41 33.01
CA ALA A 339 -24.83 91.16 34.45
C ALA A 339 -25.37 89.73 34.74
N ILE A 340 -26.44 89.34 34.06
CA ILE A 340 -27.11 88.04 34.25
C ILE A 340 -26.23 86.90 33.75
N THR A 341 -25.55 87.10 32.61
CA THR A 341 -24.67 86.07 32.03
C THR A 341 -23.46 85.78 32.93
N ARG A 342 -22.88 86.82 33.54
CA ARG A 342 -21.76 86.66 34.49
C ARG A 342 -22.19 85.91 35.75
N GLU A 343 -23.31 86.29 36.33
CA GLU A 343 -23.85 85.61 37.53
C GLU A 343 -24.18 84.15 37.23
N ARG A 344 -24.80 83.86 36.07
CA ARG A 344 -25.08 82.50 35.62
C ARG A 344 -23.80 81.68 35.42
N MET A 345 -22.77 82.23 34.79
CA MET A 345 -21.48 81.54 34.63
C MET A 345 -20.83 81.25 35.97
N TYR A 346 -20.85 82.22 36.90
CA TYR A 346 -20.30 82.03 38.23
C TYR A 346 -21.05 80.95 39.00
N LEU A 347 -22.39 80.98 38.99
CA LEU A 347 -23.19 79.94 39.63
C LEU A 347 -23.02 78.56 38.96
N SER A 348 -22.89 78.50 37.63
CA SER A 348 -22.67 77.24 36.89
C SER A 348 -21.28 76.66 37.16
N THR A 349 -20.23 77.49 37.15
CA THR A 349 -18.86 77.04 37.46
C THR A 349 -18.74 76.68 38.94
N MET A 350 -19.35 77.46 39.84
CA MET A 350 -19.41 77.12 41.25
C MET A 350 -20.23 75.85 41.50
N GLN A 351 -21.31 75.61 40.75
CA GLN A 351 -22.07 74.37 40.80
C GLN A 351 -21.18 73.19 40.37
N GLU A 352 -20.47 73.28 39.25
CA GLU A 352 -19.58 72.22 38.76
C GLU A 352 -18.40 71.96 39.71
N ILE A 353 -17.79 73.01 40.25
CA ILE A 353 -16.73 72.90 41.26
C ILE A 353 -17.28 72.29 42.55
N LEU A 354 -18.45 72.74 43.02
CA LEU A 354 -19.06 72.23 44.25
C LEU A 354 -19.55 70.80 44.11
N GLU A 355 -20.03 70.39 42.92
CA GLU A 355 -20.38 69.02 42.58
C GLU A 355 -19.15 68.09 42.62
N ASN A 356 -18.01 68.58 42.14
CA ASN A 356 -16.73 67.89 42.20
C ASN A 356 -15.98 68.05 43.54
N SER A 357 -16.48 68.87 44.47
CA SER A 357 -15.88 69.09 45.79
C SER A 357 -16.61 68.30 46.88
N SER A 358 -15.87 67.55 47.69
CA SER A 358 -16.45 66.82 48.81
C SER A 358 -16.71 67.76 50.01
N LYS A 359 -17.98 68.05 50.32
CA LYS A 359 -18.37 68.85 51.50
C LYS A 359 -18.58 67.96 52.73
N VAL A 360 -17.89 68.24 53.83
CA VAL A 360 -18.07 67.58 55.13
C VAL A 360 -18.60 68.60 56.14
N MET A 361 -19.76 68.34 56.76
CA MET A 361 -20.34 69.19 57.82
C MET A 361 -20.17 68.53 59.19
N ILE A 362 -19.81 69.31 60.21
CA ILE A 362 -19.62 68.87 61.60
C ILE A 362 -20.57 69.69 62.47
N ASP A 363 -21.47 69.02 63.18
CA ASP A 363 -22.39 69.65 64.14
C ASP A 363 -21.76 69.62 65.54
N SER A 364 -21.48 70.79 66.13
CA SER A 364 -20.91 70.90 67.47
C SER A 364 -21.90 71.59 68.42
N GLN A 365 -22.70 70.80 69.12
CA GLN A 365 -23.45 71.26 70.30
C GLN A 365 -23.01 70.63 71.63
N ALA A 366 -22.00 69.76 71.63
CA ALA A 366 -21.39 69.29 72.86
C ALA A 366 -19.87 69.44 72.77
N SER A 367 -19.35 70.36 73.59
CA SER A 367 -17.93 70.58 73.80
C SER A 367 -17.27 69.26 74.23
N ASN A 368 -16.33 68.80 73.40
CA ASN A 368 -15.39 67.69 73.61
C ASN A 368 -15.71 66.37 72.90
N ASN A 369 -15.50 66.31 71.59
CA ASN A 369 -15.18 65.05 70.91
C ASN A 369 -14.00 65.25 69.94
N MET A 370 -12.99 64.39 70.06
CA MET A 370 -11.76 64.41 69.26
C MET A 370 -12.11 64.11 67.79
N LEU A 371 -11.88 65.10 66.92
CA LEU A 371 -12.22 65.01 65.50
C LEU A 371 -11.18 64.15 64.75
N TYR A 372 -11.52 62.91 64.41
CA TYR A 372 -10.74 62.09 63.48
C TYR A 372 -11.31 62.27 62.07
N LEU A 373 -10.57 62.97 61.20
CA LEU A 373 -10.95 63.18 59.80
C LEU A 373 -10.15 62.21 58.91
N PRO A 374 -10.75 61.10 58.44
CA PRO A 374 -10.05 60.12 57.59
C PRO A 374 -9.95 60.65 56.16
N LEU A 375 -8.87 61.39 55.87
CA LEU A 375 -8.58 61.98 54.55
C LEU A 375 -8.52 60.93 53.42
N ASP A 376 -8.10 59.70 53.74
CA ASP A 376 -7.83 58.63 52.77
C ASP A 376 -9.10 58.08 52.09
N LYS A 377 -10.21 57.97 52.84
CA LYS A 377 -11.49 57.50 52.28
C LYS A 377 -12.19 58.58 51.45
N ILE A 378 -11.99 59.85 51.78
CA ILE A 378 -12.57 60.99 51.06
C ILE A 378 -11.86 61.15 49.70
N MET A 379 -10.54 60.95 49.65
CA MET A 379 -9.78 60.95 48.39
C MET A 379 -10.20 59.80 47.44
N GLN A 380 -10.46 58.59 47.96
CA GLN A 380 -10.95 57.47 47.14
C GLN A 380 -12.35 57.73 46.54
N GLN A 381 -13.20 58.47 47.25
CA GLN A 381 -14.56 58.78 46.80
C GLN A 381 -14.59 59.96 45.81
N ALA A 382 -13.67 60.92 45.93
CA ALA A 382 -13.45 62.00 44.96
C ALA A 382 -12.73 61.53 43.67
N ALA A 383 -11.90 60.48 43.75
CA ALA A 383 -11.20 59.90 42.61
C ALA A 383 -12.04 58.91 41.78
N SER A 384 -13.33 58.74 42.10
CA SER A 384 -14.24 57.89 41.32
C SER A 384 -14.98 58.74 40.26
N PRO A 385 -14.63 58.68 38.96
CA PRO A 385 -15.38 59.38 37.93
C PRO A 385 -16.78 58.76 37.80
N ARG A 386 -17.82 59.54 38.12
CA ARG A 386 -19.21 59.19 37.81
C ARG A 386 -19.49 59.51 36.35
N GLY A 387 -19.55 58.47 35.51
CA GLY A 387 -20.27 58.52 34.23
C GLY A 387 -19.52 57.98 33.01
N SER A 388 -19.43 56.65 32.90
CA SER A 388 -19.59 55.99 31.59
C SER A 388 -20.62 54.88 31.76
N SER A 389 -21.88 55.27 31.71
CA SER A 389 -23.00 54.37 31.48
C SER A 389 -23.20 54.22 29.97
N SER A 390 -22.58 53.20 29.38
CA SER A 390 -23.08 52.56 28.16
C SER A 390 -23.37 51.09 28.48
N ALA A 391 -24.60 50.91 28.96
CA ALA A 391 -25.53 49.80 28.71
C ALA A 391 -24.95 48.42 28.36
N SER A 392 -25.01 47.51 29.32
CA SER A 392 -25.25 46.08 29.07
C SER A 392 -26.75 45.81 29.21
N VAL A 393 -27.45 45.65 28.08
CA VAL A 393 -28.76 45.00 28.03
C VAL A 393 -28.53 43.50 27.86
N GLU A 394 -28.86 42.79 28.93
CA GLU A 394 -29.40 41.42 29.01
C GLU A 394 -29.21 40.45 27.84
N SER A 395 -28.62 39.32 28.20
CA SER A 395 -28.80 38.03 27.54
C SER A 395 -29.73 37.16 28.40
N THR A 396 -30.97 36.94 27.95
CA THR A 396 -31.74 35.71 28.25
C THR A 396 -32.85 35.49 27.22
N THR A 397 -32.56 34.67 26.20
CA THR A 397 -33.50 33.64 25.72
C THR A 397 -32.68 32.43 25.29
N GLY A 398 -32.85 31.33 26.01
CA GLY A 398 -32.20 30.06 25.70
C GLY A 398 -32.98 29.29 24.63
N ALA A 399 -32.25 28.62 23.73
CA ALA A 399 -32.57 27.28 23.22
C ALA A 399 -31.45 26.77 22.29
N ALA A 400 -30.98 25.55 22.58
CA ALA A 400 -30.28 24.60 21.71
C ALA A 400 -28.76 24.80 21.43
N ALA A 401 -27.94 24.21 22.30
CA ALA A 401 -26.68 23.55 21.93
C ALA A 401 -27.01 22.35 21.00
N ALA A 402 -26.48 22.27 19.78
CA ALA A 402 -25.13 21.89 19.38
C ALA A 402 -24.83 20.40 19.54
N ALA A 403 -24.89 19.69 18.41
CA ALA A 403 -24.11 18.48 18.15
C ALA A 403 -22.96 18.83 17.19
N THR A 404 -21.74 18.55 17.66
CA THR A 404 -20.56 18.06 16.92
C THR A 404 -19.90 18.88 15.79
N LEU A 405 -18.63 19.22 16.07
CA LEU A 405 -17.43 19.41 15.20
C LEU A 405 -17.34 18.38 14.02
N PRO A 406 -16.44 18.49 12.99
CA PRO A 406 -15.13 19.18 12.98
C PRO A 406 -14.59 19.75 11.62
N SER A 407 -13.43 20.42 11.75
CA SER A 407 -12.26 20.52 10.84
C SER A 407 -12.36 21.13 9.43
N LYS A 408 -11.32 21.91 9.08
CA LYS A 408 -10.95 22.28 7.71
C LYS A 408 -9.50 21.87 7.46
N ALA A 409 -9.29 21.00 6.46
CA ALA A 409 -8.00 20.75 5.84
C ALA A 409 -8.18 20.56 4.32
N ALA A 410 -7.28 21.21 3.57
CA ALA A 410 -6.79 20.93 2.21
C ALA A 410 -7.78 20.82 1.03
N SER A 411 -7.46 21.49 -0.08
CA SER A 411 -7.93 21.09 -1.40
C SER A 411 -6.95 21.43 -2.53
N THR A 412 -6.67 20.42 -3.35
CA THR A 412 -6.56 20.45 -4.83
C THR A 412 -6.39 19.01 -5.34
N PRO A 413 -6.51 18.69 -6.64
CA PRO A 413 -7.46 19.14 -7.69
C PRO A 413 -8.07 17.95 -8.51
N ALA A 414 -8.98 18.23 -9.47
CA ALA A 414 -8.93 17.78 -10.90
C ALA A 414 -10.28 17.37 -11.57
N LYS A 415 -10.44 17.86 -12.82
CA LYS A 415 -11.19 17.35 -14.02
C LYS A 415 -12.73 17.17 -13.89
N THR A 416 -13.57 17.62 -14.84
CA THR A 416 -13.60 17.21 -16.28
C THR A 416 -14.57 18.08 -17.13
N ARG A 417 -14.13 18.50 -18.34
CA ARG A 417 -14.78 18.72 -19.68
C ARG A 417 -16.18 19.38 -19.84
N THR A 418 -16.39 20.51 -20.57
CA THR A 418 -16.39 20.81 -22.06
C THR A 418 -17.84 20.82 -22.66
N PRO A 419 -18.24 21.52 -23.77
CA PRO A 419 -17.73 22.71 -24.52
C PRO A 419 -18.76 23.86 -24.87
N ALA A 420 -18.19 24.96 -25.42
CA ALA A 420 -18.62 25.87 -26.54
C ALA A 420 -19.89 26.76 -26.38
N ALA A 421 -20.00 28.00 -26.90
CA ALA A 421 -19.37 28.69 -28.05
C ALA A 421 -19.45 30.24 -27.94
N GLY A 422 -18.57 30.93 -28.69
CA GLY A 422 -18.63 32.35 -29.11
C GLY A 422 -17.81 33.32 -28.23
N GLY A 423 -16.98 34.25 -28.71
CA GLY A 423 -16.53 34.68 -30.04
C GLY A 423 -15.78 36.04 -29.87
N SER A 424 -14.60 36.19 -30.52
CA SER A 424 -13.82 37.42 -30.86
C SER A 424 -13.47 38.45 -29.74
N THR A 425 -12.35 39.17 -29.65
CA THR A 425 -11.34 39.72 -30.57
C THR A 425 -10.01 40.03 -29.81
N ASN A 426 -8.90 40.00 -30.55
CA ASN A 426 -7.62 40.76 -30.43
C ASN A 426 -7.16 41.38 -29.09
N SER A 427 -5.95 41.02 -28.66
CA SER A 427 -4.77 41.93 -28.68
C SER A 427 -3.49 41.21 -28.22
N LEU A 428 -2.52 41.11 -29.11
CA LEU A 428 -1.15 40.64 -28.86
C LEU A 428 -0.31 41.84 -28.44
N LEU A 429 0.25 41.80 -27.23
CA LEU A 429 1.39 42.63 -26.83
C LEU A 429 2.46 41.71 -26.25
N THR A 430 3.39 41.34 -27.11
CA THR A 430 4.70 40.80 -26.78
C THR A 430 5.59 41.96 -26.32
N SER A 431 6.28 41.82 -25.20
CA SER A 431 7.56 42.50 -24.99
C SER A 431 8.42 41.73 -23.95
N PRO A 432 9.75 41.70 -24.12
CA PRO A 432 10.62 40.65 -23.62
C PRO A 432 11.50 41.10 -22.45
N TYR A 433 11.73 40.25 -21.46
CA TYR A 433 12.92 40.35 -20.62
C TYR A 433 13.41 38.95 -20.25
N SER A 434 14.37 38.49 -21.03
CA SER A 434 15.38 37.51 -20.65
C SER A 434 16.64 38.27 -20.22
N ARG A 435 17.15 37.93 -19.03
CA ARG A 435 18.57 37.75 -18.77
C ARG A 435 18.74 36.79 -17.60
#